data_AF-A0A4R2BZX7-F1
#
_entry.id   AF-A0A4R2BZX7-F1
#
_cell.length_a   1.000
_cell.length_b   1.000
_cell.length_c   1.000
_cell.angle_alpha   90.00
_cell.angle_beta   90.00
_cell.angle_gamma   90.00
#
_symmetry.space_group_name_H-M   'P 1'
#
loop_
_entity.id
_entity.type
_entity.pdbx_description
1 polymer ?
#
loop_
_entity_poly.entity_id
_entity_poly.type
_entity_poly.pdbx_seq_one_letter_code
_entity_poly.pdbx_strand_id
1 'polypeptide(L)'
;MTFNNGDLAGLLGLSEAAIRQWLCRAPAFHLGAVRGKARIYNHIEAVTIAIAAELFRHRLGRPHEVLPIARQIATSGADAIWVHRPIGGPITTTTDQPSSTAIRLPLAELRRRLSKQ
;
A
#
# COMPACT_ATOMS: atom_id res chain seq x y z
N MET A 1 0.37 -17.95 2.03
CA MET A 1 -0.92 -17.42 1.59
C MET A 1 -0.72 -16.45 0.43
N THR A 2 -1.61 -16.47 -0.56
CA THR A 2 -1.54 -15.62 -1.76
C THR A 2 -2.88 -14.96 -2.04
N PHE A 3 -2.85 -13.79 -2.69
CA PHE A 3 -4.03 -12.98 -2.98
C PHE A 3 -4.12 -12.67 -4.47
N ASN A 4 -5.32 -12.47 -5.00
CA ASN A 4 -5.55 -11.92 -6.32
C ASN A 4 -6.16 -10.51 -6.23
N ASN A 5 -6.38 -9.84 -7.38
CA ASN A 5 -6.99 -8.50 -7.40
C ASN A 5 -8.39 -8.45 -6.78
N GLY A 6 -9.21 -9.47 -7.01
CA GLY A 6 -10.56 -9.58 -6.44
C GLY A 6 -10.54 -9.71 -4.92
N ASP A 7 -9.65 -10.55 -4.38
CA ASP A 7 -9.49 -10.71 -2.92
C ASP A 7 -9.13 -9.36 -2.27
N LEU A 8 -8.14 -8.66 -2.84
CA LEU A 8 -7.68 -7.37 -2.34
C LEU A 8 -8.74 -6.28 -2.53
N ALA A 9 -9.46 -6.28 -3.64
CA ALA A 9 -10.55 -5.35 -3.91
C ALA A 9 -11.64 -5.48 -2.85
N GLY A 10 -12.11 -6.70 -2.58
CA GLY A 10 -13.11 -6.98 -1.54
C GLY A 10 -12.61 -6.61 -0.14
N LEU A 11 -11.39 -7.00 0.22
CA LEU A 11 -10.83 -6.72 1.54
C LEU A 11 -10.60 -5.23 1.81
N LEU A 12 -10.24 -4.45 0.79
CA LEU A 12 -9.90 -3.04 0.92
C LEU A 12 -11.05 -2.10 0.57
N GLY A 13 -12.21 -2.63 0.14
CA GLY A 13 -13.33 -1.83 -0.33
C GLY A 13 -12.99 -1.01 -1.59
N LEU A 14 -12.22 -1.61 -2.49
CA LEU A 14 -11.77 -1.01 -3.74
C LEU A 14 -12.38 -1.75 -4.93
N SER A 15 -12.32 -1.14 -6.12
CA SER A 15 -12.53 -1.88 -7.36
C SER A 15 -11.21 -2.51 -7.82
N GLU A 16 -11.28 -3.68 -8.46
CA GLU A 16 -10.08 -4.26 -9.09
C GLU A 16 -9.47 -3.34 -10.14
N ALA A 17 -10.31 -2.54 -10.81
CA ALA A 17 -9.87 -1.57 -11.80
C ALA A 17 -8.99 -0.48 -11.17
N ALA A 18 -9.28 -0.05 -9.93
CA ALA A 18 -8.43 0.89 -9.20
C ALA A 18 -7.04 0.31 -8.96
N ILE A 19 -6.95 -0.93 -8.48
CA ILE A 19 -5.68 -1.62 -8.24
C ILE A 19 -4.89 -1.73 -9.56
N ARG A 20 -5.54 -2.17 -10.65
CA ARG A 20 -4.91 -2.22 -11.98
C ARG A 20 -4.41 -0.85 -12.43
N GLN A 21 -5.22 0.20 -12.28
CA GLN A 21 -4.87 1.55 -12.69
C GLN A 21 -3.64 2.08 -11.95
N TRP A 22 -3.53 1.82 -10.64
CA TRP A 22 -2.37 2.23 -9.85
C TRP A 22 -1.08 1.57 -10.35
N LEU A 23 -1.13 0.26 -10.63
CA LEU A 23 0.00 -0.48 -11.17
C LEU A 23 0.39 0.01 -12.58
N CYS A 24 -0.57 0.30 -13.44
CA CYS A 24 -0.31 0.91 -14.76
C CYS A 24 0.36 2.29 -14.66
N ARG A 25 0.05 3.06 -13.62
CA ARG A 25 0.62 4.41 -13.37
C ARG A 25 1.97 4.39 -12.65
N ALA A 26 2.49 3.21 -12.33
CA ALA A 26 3.81 2.99 -11.75
C ALA A 26 4.55 1.88 -12.53
N PRO A 27 4.86 2.10 -13.82
CA PRO A 27 5.35 1.04 -14.71
C PRO A 27 6.69 0.43 -14.28
N ALA A 28 7.53 1.19 -13.57
CA ALA A 28 8.79 0.72 -13.01
C ALA A 28 8.64 -0.07 -11.69
N PHE A 29 7.41 -0.18 -11.17
CA PHE A 29 7.13 -0.82 -9.90
C PHE A 29 6.28 -2.08 -10.10
N HIS A 30 6.91 -3.24 -9.90
CA HIS A 30 6.30 -4.53 -10.15
C HIS A 30 5.85 -5.20 -8.85
N LEU A 31 4.56 -5.52 -8.75
CA LEU A 31 4.00 -6.37 -7.71
C LEU A 31 3.27 -7.55 -8.32
N GLY A 32 3.41 -8.71 -7.69
CA GLY A 32 2.68 -9.92 -8.02
C GLY A 32 3.22 -10.64 -9.25
N ALA A 33 3.10 -11.96 -9.24
CA ALA A 33 3.38 -12.82 -10.37
C ALA A 33 2.11 -13.04 -11.21
N VAL A 34 2.23 -12.98 -12.53
CA VAL A 34 1.12 -13.33 -13.42
C VAL A 34 1.04 -14.86 -13.53
N ARG A 35 -0.10 -15.44 -13.16
CA ARG A 35 -0.40 -16.86 -13.34
C ARG A 35 -1.72 -17.02 -14.09
N GLY A 36 -1.62 -17.49 -15.34
CA GLY A 36 -2.77 -17.53 -16.26
C GLY A 36 -3.31 -16.13 -16.51
N LYS A 37 -4.60 -15.93 -16.25
CA LYS A 37 -5.29 -14.63 -16.41
C LYS A 37 -5.29 -13.77 -15.13
N ALA A 38 -4.75 -14.27 -14.02
CA ALA A 38 -4.75 -13.58 -12.74
C ALA A 38 -3.35 -13.10 -12.36
N ARG A 39 -3.29 -11.96 -11.66
CA ARG A 39 -2.09 -11.52 -10.96
C ARG A 39 -2.19 -11.96 -9.50
N ILE A 40 -1.17 -12.65 -9.04
CA ILE A 40 -1.11 -13.28 -7.71
C ILE A 40 -0.05 -12.55 -6.88
N TYR A 41 -0.45 -12.12 -5.70
CA TYR A 41 0.34 -11.36 -4.74
C TYR A 41 0.69 -12.24 -3.54
N ASN A 42 1.93 -12.17 -3.08
CA ASN A 42 2.29 -12.68 -1.75
C ASN A 42 1.80 -11.74 -0.65
N HIS A 43 1.97 -12.15 0.61
CA HIS A 43 1.50 -11.37 1.76
C HIS A 43 2.11 -9.96 1.83
N ILE A 44 3.41 -9.79 1.58
CA ILE A 44 4.04 -8.46 1.63
C ILE A 44 3.51 -7.56 0.50
N GLU A 45 3.28 -8.12 -0.69
CA GLU A 45 2.70 -7.38 -1.83
C GLU A 45 1.24 -6.98 -1.55
N ALA A 46 0.46 -7.85 -0.91
CA ALA A 46 -0.89 -7.53 -0.46
C ALA A 46 -0.90 -6.39 0.59
N VAL A 47 -0.01 -6.46 1.58
CA VAL A 47 0.18 -5.39 2.58
C VAL A 47 0.62 -4.09 1.91
N THR A 48 1.49 -4.17 0.89
CA THR A 48 1.90 -3.00 0.09
C THR A 48 0.69 -2.32 -0.56
N ILE A 49 -0.21 -3.09 -1.19
CA ILE A 49 -1.42 -2.55 -1.82
C ILE A 49 -2.37 -1.95 -0.77
N ALA A 50 -2.51 -2.60 0.39
CA ALA A 50 -3.32 -2.09 1.50
C ALA A 50 -2.80 -0.74 2.02
N ILE A 51 -1.50 -0.62 2.24
CA ILE A 51 -0.87 0.64 2.66
C ILE A 51 -1.05 1.71 1.58
N ALA A 52 -0.80 1.37 0.31
CA ALA A 52 -0.99 2.31 -0.78
C ALA A 52 -2.44 2.83 -0.86
N ALA A 53 -3.42 1.96 -0.64
CA ALA A 53 -4.83 2.34 -0.58
C ALA A 53 -5.11 3.39 0.50
N GLU A 54 -4.58 3.22 1.71
CA GLU A 54 -4.71 4.23 2.77
C GLU A 54 -4.06 5.56 2.35
N LEU A 55 -2.84 5.51 1.82
CA LEU A 55 -2.12 6.71 1.39
C LEU A 55 -2.85 7.46 0.25
N PHE A 56 -3.51 6.73 -0.66
CA PHE A 56 -4.32 7.35 -1.72
C PHE A 56 -5.62 7.97 -1.20
N ARG A 57 -6.28 7.38 -0.20
CA ARG A 57 -7.48 7.99 0.44
C ARG A 57 -7.15 9.36 1.02
N HIS A 58 -5.92 9.52 1.50
CA HIS A 58 -5.42 10.78 2.02
C HIS A 58 -4.71 11.68 0.99
N ARG A 59 -4.76 11.31 -0.30
CA ARG A 59 -4.20 12.10 -1.42
C ARG A 59 -2.71 12.43 -1.26
N LEU A 60 -1.93 11.54 -0.63
CA LEU A 60 -0.51 11.81 -0.33
C LEU A 60 0.40 11.82 -1.55
N GLY A 61 -0.02 11.24 -2.68
CA GLY A 61 0.76 11.31 -3.90
C GLY A 61 0.24 10.47 -5.04
N ARG A 62 1.03 10.42 -6.10
CA ARG A 62 0.76 9.65 -7.31
C ARG A 62 1.22 8.20 -7.13
N PRO A 63 0.70 7.24 -7.93
CA PRO A 63 1.04 5.83 -7.75
C PRO A 63 2.54 5.49 -7.79
N HIS A 64 3.31 6.14 -8.66
CA HIS A 64 4.76 5.92 -8.74
C HIS A 64 5.54 6.45 -7.53
N GLU A 65 4.98 7.40 -6.76
CA GLU A 65 5.56 7.90 -5.51
C GLU A 65 5.13 7.01 -4.33
N VAL A 66 3.85 6.63 -4.30
CA VAL A 66 3.23 5.95 -3.16
C VAL A 66 3.60 4.48 -3.08
N LEU A 67 3.61 3.76 -4.20
CA LEU A 67 3.81 2.30 -4.20
C LEU A 67 5.19 1.87 -3.69
N PRO A 68 6.31 2.53 -4.05
CA PRO A 68 7.62 2.22 -3.47
C PRO A 68 7.66 2.44 -1.95
N ILE A 69 7.10 3.55 -1.47
CA ILE A 69 7.02 3.86 -0.04
C ILE A 69 6.16 2.82 0.69
N ALA A 70 5.00 2.49 0.14
CA ALA A 70 4.13 1.46 0.70
C ALA A 70 4.85 0.11 0.83
N ARG A 71 5.72 -0.23 -0.13
CA ARG A 71 6.52 -1.47 -0.09
C ARG A 71 7.58 -1.43 1.00
N GLN A 72 8.30 -0.32 1.10
CA GLN A 72 9.28 -0.11 2.17
C GLN A 72 8.62 -0.25 3.55
N ILE A 73 7.45 0.38 3.74
CA ILE A 73 6.66 0.28 4.97
C ILE A 73 6.22 -1.17 5.21
N ALA A 74 5.73 -1.87 4.19
CA ALA A 74 5.31 -3.28 4.29
C ALA A 74 6.44 -4.20 4.78
N THR A 75 7.68 -3.94 4.35
CA THR A 75 8.87 -4.73 4.74
C THR A 75 9.51 -4.31 6.06
N SER A 76 9.14 -3.16 6.63
CA SER A 76 9.78 -2.60 7.83
C SER A 76 9.53 -3.39 9.12
N GLY A 77 8.48 -4.21 9.17
CA GLY A 77 8.05 -4.90 10.39
C GLY A 77 7.39 -4.01 11.45
N ALA A 78 7.45 -2.68 11.32
CA ALA A 78 6.86 -1.75 12.29
C ALA A 78 5.33 -1.92 12.43
N ASP A 79 4.81 -1.69 13.63
CA ASP A 79 3.37 -1.77 13.92
C ASP A 79 2.60 -0.50 13.54
N ALA A 80 3.29 0.63 13.55
CA ALA A 80 2.78 1.92 13.12
C ALA A 80 3.92 2.73 12.45
N ILE A 81 3.57 3.43 11.38
CA ILE A 81 4.44 4.40 10.72
C ILE A 81 3.61 5.65 10.44
N TRP A 82 4.20 6.80 10.72
CA TRP A 82 3.66 8.10 10.33
C TRP A 82 4.16 8.45 8.95
N VAL A 83 3.23 8.83 8.07
CA VAL A 83 3.54 9.25 6.71
C VAL A 83 3.04 10.66 6.50
N HIS A 84 3.89 11.52 5.95
CA HIS A 84 3.52 12.89 5.63
C HIS A 84 4.20 13.33 4.33
N ARG A 85 3.72 14.43 3.77
CA ARG A 85 4.33 15.06 2.60
C ARG A 85 4.52 16.54 2.89
N PRO A 86 5.77 17.03 3.05
CA PRO A 86 6.05 18.46 3.12
C PRO A 86 5.54 19.17 1.86
N ILE A 87 5.18 20.45 1.99
CA ILE A 87 4.72 21.26 0.84
C ILE A 87 5.84 21.29 -0.21
N GLY A 88 5.54 20.83 -1.43
CA GLY A 88 6.51 20.74 -2.53
C GLY A 88 7.57 19.63 -2.37
N GLY A 89 7.52 18.84 -1.29
CA GLY A 89 8.50 17.81 -0.98
C GLY A 89 8.08 16.38 -1.37
N PRO A 90 9.00 15.41 -1.24
CA PRO A 90 8.71 13.99 -1.39
C PRO A 90 7.89 13.45 -0.22
N ILE A 91 7.29 12.27 -0.38
CA ILE A 91 6.64 11.54 0.72
C ILE A 91 7.72 11.11 1.72
N THR A 92 7.50 11.35 3.00
CA THR A 92 8.42 11.01 4.10
C THR A 92 7.73 10.12 5.12
N THR A 93 8.51 9.23 5.75
CA THR A 93 8.05 8.27 6.75
C THR A 93 8.86 8.38 8.03
N THR A 94 8.21 8.30 9.18
CA THR A 94 8.87 8.26 10.50
C THR A 94 8.15 7.30 11.43
N THR A 95 8.90 6.67 12.34
CA THR A 95 8.35 5.80 13.39
C THR A 95 7.79 6.62 14.56
N ASP A 96 8.38 7.78 14.83
CA ASP A 96 7.95 8.69 15.90
C ASP A 96 6.89 9.66 15.40
N GLN A 97 5.96 10.07 16.27
CA GLN A 97 4.93 11.03 15.91
C GLN A 97 5.56 12.38 15.57
N PRO A 98 5.39 12.88 14.33
CA PRO A 98 5.92 14.19 13.97
C PRO A 98 5.07 15.30 14.58
N SER A 99 5.68 16.48 14.75
CA SER A 99 5.00 17.71 15.19
C SER A 99 4.09 18.34 14.11
N SER A 100 4.08 17.77 12.90
CA SER A 100 3.36 18.26 11.73
C SER A 100 2.21 17.31 11.33
N THR A 101 1.34 17.77 10.42
CA THR A 101 0.23 16.97 9.90
C THR A 101 0.73 15.70 9.22
N ALA A 102 0.49 14.56 9.86
CA ALA A 102 0.91 13.25 9.40
C ALA A 102 -0.18 12.21 9.62
N ILE A 103 -0.05 11.13 8.88
CA ILE A 103 -1.04 10.04 8.83
C ILE A 103 -0.44 8.85 9.51
N ARG A 104 -1.08 8.40 10.59
CA ARG A 104 -0.68 7.18 11.27
C ARG A 104 -1.27 5.98 10.56
N LEU A 105 -0.43 5.18 9.93
CA LEU A 105 -0.85 3.93 9.31
C LEU A 105 -1.04 2.83 10.37
N PRO A 106 -2.21 2.18 10.45
CA PRO A 106 -2.46 1.09 11.39
C PRO A 106 -1.92 -0.25 10.84
N LEU A 107 -0.60 -0.40 10.76
CA LEU A 107 0.03 -1.53 10.04
C LEU A 107 -0.31 -2.89 10.64
N ALA A 108 -0.34 -2.99 11.97
CA ALA A 108 -0.74 -4.23 12.66
C ALA A 108 -2.16 -4.67 12.28
N GLU A 109 -3.10 -3.72 12.17
CA GLU A 109 -4.48 -4.00 11.76
C GLU A 109 -4.56 -4.43 10.29
N LEU A 110 -3.85 -3.72 9.41
CA LEU A 110 -3.80 -4.06 7.98
C LEU A 110 -3.25 -5.47 7.76
N ARG A 111 -2.17 -5.83 8.45
CA ARG A 111 -1.61 -7.19 8.43
C ARG A 111 -2.62 -8.22 8.96
N ARG A 112 -3.25 -7.93 10.11
CA ARG A 112 -4.26 -8.81 10.71
C ARG A 112 -5.45 -9.08 9.79
N ARG A 113 -5.96 -8.07 9.09
CA ARG A 113 -7.05 -8.22 8.11
C ARG A 113 -6.66 -9.14 6.96
N LEU A 114 -5.40 -9.07 6.53
CA LEU A 114 -4.86 -9.92 5.46
C LEU A 114 -4.49 -11.33 5.93
N SER A 115 -4.36 -11.58 7.24
CA SER A 115 -4.05 -12.90 7.80
C SER A 115 -5.29 -13.73 8.19
N LYS A 116 -6.50 -13.17 8.13
CA LYS A 116 -7.76 -13.82 8.56
C LYS A 116 -8.54 -14.54 7.44
N GLN A 117 -7.96 -14.67 6.25
CA GLN A 117 -8.52 -15.44 5.12
C GLN A 117 -7.68 -16.70 4.89
#